data_AF-A0A9X3LYF3-F1
#
_entry.id   AF-A0A9X3LYF3-F1
#
_cell.length_a   1.000
_cell.length_b   1.000
_cell.length_c   1.000
_cell.angle_alpha   90.00
_cell.angle_beta   90.00
_cell.angle_gamma   90.00
#
_symmetry.space_group_name_H-M   'P 1'
#
loop_
_entity.id
_entity.type
_entity.pdbx_description
1 polymer ?
#
loop_
_entity_poly.entity_id
_entity_poly.type
_entity_poly.pdbx_seq_one_letter_code
_entity_poly.pdbx_strand_id
1 'polypeptide(L)'
;MDTYCTIRDVTDRLTIEPDKDDKRLIVAMVDEAMVAIDAYLGKHFDESVPAAVRVVCARVAARAVSRGLSSAPVGAESQSFTAGPFSTSQSFGSNSNAGGVFLTAEDKRMLRSVRGGRRGAFTVSLY
;
A
#
# COMPACT_ATOMS: atom_id res chain seq x y z
N MET A 1 7.27 -11.10 -16.47
CA MET A 1 6.82 -9.82 -15.90
C MET A 1 7.23 -9.83 -14.46
N ASP A 2 8.30 -9.11 -14.15
CA ASP A 2 8.88 -9.04 -12.81
C ASP A 2 7.93 -8.24 -11.92
N THR A 3 7.21 -8.95 -11.06
CA THR A 3 6.16 -8.37 -10.21
C THR A 3 6.61 -8.41 -8.75
N TYR A 4 6.48 -7.30 -8.04
CA TYR A 4 6.92 -7.22 -6.64
C TYR A 4 6.05 -8.06 -5.70
N CYS A 5 4.81 -8.33 -6.09
CA CYS A 5 3.89 -9.14 -5.33
C CYS A 5 2.95 -9.91 -6.25
N THR A 6 2.51 -11.10 -5.81
CA THR A 6 1.60 -11.95 -6.59
C THR A 6 0.14 -11.71 -6.23
N ILE A 7 -0.78 -12.17 -7.08
CA ILE A 7 -2.22 -12.17 -6.78
C ILE A 7 -2.49 -12.86 -5.43
N ARG A 8 -1.78 -13.96 -5.15
CA ARG A 8 -1.94 -14.71 -3.90
C ARG A 8 -1.55 -13.89 -2.67
N ASP A 9 -0.47 -13.12 -2.75
CA ASP A 9 -0.05 -12.23 -1.65
C ASP A 9 -1.11 -11.17 -1.32
N VAL A 10 -1.88 -10.74 -2.31
CA VAL A 10 -2.97 -9.78 -2.15
C VAL A 10 -4.21 -10.47 -1.59
N THR A 11 -4.59 -11.62 -2.13
CA THR A 11 -5.80 -12.36 -1.71
C THR A 11 -5.68 -12.92 -0.31
N ASP A 12 -4.49 -13.44 0.06
CA ASP A 12 -4.22 -13.96 1.41
C ASP A 12 -4.41 -12.86 2.46
N ARG A 13 -4.07 -11.60 2.13
CA ARG A 13 -4.30 -10.44 3.01
C ARG A 13 -5.76 -10.02 3.11
N LEU A 14 -6.51 -10.19 2.04
CA LEU A 14 -7.93 -9.84 2.00
C LEU A 14 -8.82 -10.96 2.55
N THR A 15 -8.29 -12.18 2.67
CA THR A 15 -9.06 -13.37 3.06
C THR A 15 -10.28 -13.56 2.14
N ILE A 16 -10.11 -13.28 0.84
CA ILE A 16 -11.14 -13.45 -0.19
C ILE A 16 -10.69 -14.47 -1.23
N GLU A 17 -11.65 -15.19 -1.79
CA GLU A 17 -11.44 -15.94 -3.04
C GLU A 17 -11.82 -15.03 -4.22
N PRO A 18 -10.85 -14.57 -5.03
CA PRO A 18 -11.14 -13.62 -6.09
C PRO A 18 -11.81 -14.33 -7.29
N ASP A 19 -12.84 -13.70 -7.84
CA ASP A 19 -13.41 -14.08 -9.12
C ASP A 19 -12.52 -13.64 -10.31
N LYS A 20 -13.01 -13.73 -11.55
CA LYS A 20 -12.24 -13.36 -12.74
C LYS A 20 -12.02 -11.85 -12.86
N ASP A 21 -12.99 -11.04 -12.44
CA ASP A 21 -12.93 -9.58 -12.52
C ASP A 21 -12.11 -9.03 -11.34
N ASP A 22 -12.21 -9.64 -10.16
CA ASP A 22 -11.33 -9.39 -9.02
C ASP A 22 -9.86 -9.62 -9.38
N LYS A 23 -9.55 -10.72 -10.09
CA LYS A 23 -8.18 -11.00 -10.54
C LYS A 23 -7.65 -9.92 -11.47
N ARG A 24 -8.48 -9.41 -12.39
CA ARG A 24 -8.10 -8.30 -13.28
C ARG A 24 -7.86 -7.02 -12.49
N LEU A 25 -8.72 -6.72 -11.53
CA LEU A 25 -8.55 -5.58 -10.64
C LEU A 25 -7.26 -5.70 -9.82
N ILE A 26 -6.99 -6.86 -9.22
CA ILE A 26 -5.77 -7.11 -8.45
C ILE A 26 -4.52 -6.89 -9.31
N VAL A 27 -4.49 -7.39 -10.55
CA VAL A 27 -3.36 -7.19 -11.46
C VAL A 27 -3.15 -5.70 -11.74
N ALA A 28 -4.21 -4.97 -12.10
CA ALA A 28 -4.12 -3.53 -12.34
C ALA A 28 -3.60 -2.76 -11.11
N MET A 29 -4.05 -3.14 -9.91
CA MET A 29 -3.61 -2.51 -8.67
C MET A 29 -2.16 -2.87 -8.29
N VAL A 30 -1.68 -4.06 -8.65
CA VAL A 30 -0.27 -4.42 -8.49
C VAL A 30 0.61 -3.58 -9.41
N ASP A 31 0.22 -3.41 -10.67
CA ASP A 31 0.96 -2.60 -11.65
C ASP A 31 1.05 -1.13 -11.19
N GLU A 32 -0.06 -0.53 -10.77
CA GLU A 32 -0.05 0.83 -10.22
C GLU A 32 0.81 0.95 -8.94
N ALA A 33 0.78 -0.07 -8.08
CA ALA A 33 1.59 -0.10 -6.87
C ALA A 33 3.09 -0.15 -7.17
N MET A 34 3.49 -0.93 -8.17
CA MET A 34 4.87 -0.96 -8.61
C MET A 34 5.33 0.42 -9.10
N VAL A 35 4.55 1.08 -9.97
CA VAL A 35 4.86 2.43 -10.47
C VAL A 35 5.00 3.43 -9.31
N ALA A 36 4.10 3.38 -8.32
CA ALA A 36 4.18 4.27 -7.16
C ALA A 36 5.42 4.02 -6.29
N ILE A 37 5.78 2.75 -6.09
CA ILE A 37 6.97 2.36 -5.33
C ILE A 37 8.24 2.77 -6.07
N ASP A 38 8.32 2.52 -7.37
CA ASP A 38 9.46 2.85 -8.21
C ASP A 38 9.69 4.35 -8.27
N ALA A 39 8.61 5.13 -8.43
CA ALA A 39 8.66 6.58 -8.37
C ALA A 39 9.17 7.08 -7.01
N TYR A 40 8.78 6.44 -5.90
CA TYR A 40 9.24 6.81 -4.56
C TYR A 40 10.70 6.44 -4.28
N LEU A 41 11.13 5.28 -4.77
CA LEU A 41 12.49 4.75 -4.58
C LEU A 41 13.49 5.30 -5.58
N GLY A 42 13.04 5.77 -6.74
CA GLY A 42 13.87 6.21 -7.85
C GLY A 42 14.61 5.07 -8.56
N LYS A 43 14.14 3.82 -8.43
CA LYS A 43 14.72 2.63 -9.04
C LYS A 43 13.70 1.49 -9.13
N HIS A 44 13.94 0.58 -10.07
CA HIS A 44 13.21 -0.67 -10.26
C HIS A 44 14.05 -1.87 -9.76
N PHE A 45 13.40 -2.99 -9.40
CA PHE A 45 14.07 -4.22 -8.97
C PHE A 45 13.63 -5.42 -9.80
N ASP A 46 14.53 -6.01 -10.59
CA ASP A 46 14.16 -7.14 -11.45
C ASP A 46 14.21 -8.49 -10.71
N GLU A 47 15.34 -8.87 -10.11
CA GLU A 47 15.53 -10.25 -9.58
C GLU A 47 15.59 -10.36 -8.05
N SER A 48 15.98 -9.30 -7.36
CA SER A 48 16.18 -9.32 -5.90
C SER A 48 15.39 -8.21 -5.21
N VAL A 49 14.06 -8.39 -5.21
CA VAL A 49 13.13 -7.45 -4.60
C VAL A 49 13.22 -7.57 -3.06
N PRO A 50 13.61 -6.50 -2.34
CA PRO A 50 13.69 -6.54 -0.88
C PRO A 50 12.35 -6.89 -0.25
N ALA A 51 12.37 -7.63 0.88
CA ALA A 51 11.15 -8.04 1.56
C ALA A 51 10.22 -6.86 1.90
N ALA A 52 10.78 -5.72 2.28
CA ALA A 52 10.00 -4.51 2.54
C ALA A 52 9.23 -4.03 1.30
N VAL A 53 9.81 -4.12 0.10
CA VAL A 53 9.15 -3.73 -1.15
C VAL A 53 8.01 -4.68 -1.48
N ARG A 54 8.22 -6.00 -1.35
CA ARG A 54 7.17 -7.01 -1.57
C ARG A 54 5.97 -6.82 -0.63
N VAL A 55 6.26 -6.59 0.65
CA VAL A 55 5.22 -6.38 1.67
C VAL A 55 4.43 -5.10 1.40
N VAL A 56 5.11 -4.00 1.04
CA VAL A 56 4.45 -2.73 0.73
C VAL A 56 3.63 -2.84 -0.55
N CYS A 57 4.15 -3.45 -1.62
CA CYS A 57 3.40 -3.73 -2.85
C CYS A 57 2.07 -4.42 -2.54
N ALA A 58 2.12 -5.55 -1.84
CA ALA A 58 0.94 -6.35 -1.59
C ALA A 58 -0.05 -5.66 -0.64
N ARG A 59 0.44 -4.90 0.35
CA ARG A 59 -0.39 -4.12 1.27
C ARG A 59 -1.11 -2.98 0.54
N VAL A 60 -0.41 -2.28 -0.33
CA VAL A 60 -0.93 -1.14 -1.07
C VAL A 60 -1.93 -1.61 -2.12
N ALA A 61 -1.62 -2.67 -2.87
CA ALA A 61 -2.56 -3.31 -3.80
C ALA A 61 -3.80 -3.83 -3.07
N ALA A 62 -3.65 -4.56 -1.96
CA ALA A 62 -4.79 -5.03 -1.16
C ALA A 62 -5.67 -3.88 -0.65
N ARG A 63 -5.07 -2.77 -0.21
CA ARG A 63 -5.82 -1.58 0.23
C ARG A 63 -6.60 -0.95 -0.92
N ALA A 64 -6.00 -0.84 -2.11
CA ALA A 64 -6.67 -0.29 -3.28
C ALA A 64 -7.83 -1.18 -3.75
N VAL A 65 -7.60 -2.50 -3.81
CA VAL A 65 -8.62 -3.51 -4.09
C VAL A 65 -9.76 -3.44 -3.06
N SER A 66 -9.45 -3.44 -1.76
CA SER A 66 -10.46 -3.32 -0.70
C SER A 66 -11.31 -2.05 -0.83
N ARG A 67 -10.73 -0.93 -1.29
CA ARG A 67 -11.46 0.32 -1.57
C ARG A 67 -12.28 0.26 -2.85
N GLY A 68 -11.78 -0.39 -3.91
CA GLY A 68 -12.52 -0.61 -5.15
C GLY A 68 -13.73 -1.53 -4.95
N LEU A 69 -13.63 -2.52 -4.06
CA LEU A 69 -14.74 -3.38 -3.66
C LEU A 69 -15.68 -2.72 -2.66
N SER A 70 -15.18 -1.82 -1.81
CA SER A 70 -16.02 -1.09 -0.86
C SER A 70 -16.75 0.04 -1.59
N SER A 71 -18.09 -0.02 -1.59
CA SER A 71 -18.96 1.05 -2.13
C SER A 71 -18.96 2.31 -1.24
N ALA A 72 -17.79 2.78 -0.83
CA ALA A 72 -17.63 4.06 -0.14
C ALA A 72 -18.05 5.19 -1.11
N PRO A 73 -18.84 6.18 -0.66
CA PRO A 73 -19.30 7.26 -1.52
C PRO A 73 -18.10 7.98 -2.15
N VAL A 74 -18.04 7.96 -3.48
CA VAL A 74 -17.10 8.75 -4.28
C VAL A 74 -17.22 10.21 -3.87
N GLY A 75 -16.14 10.78 -3.31
CA GLY A 75 -16.09 12.18 -2.87
C GLY A 75 -16.11 12.40 -1.35
N ALA A 76 -16.15 11.34 -0.53
CA ALA A 76 -15.93 11.47 0.91
C ALA A 76 -14.46 11.83 1.20
N GLU A 77 -14.19 13.13 1.38
CA GLU A 77 -12.87 13.71 1.71
C GLU A 77 -12.58 13.74 3.22
N SER A 78 -13.62 13.59 4.06
CA SER A 78 -13.47 13.45 5.50
C SER A 78 -14.64 12.69 6.11
N GLN A 79 -14.37 11.88 7.13
CA GLN A 79 -15.37 11.41 8.07
C GLN A 79 -15.04 11.98 9.44
N SER A 80 -15.90 12.88 9.91
CA SER A 80 -15.90 13.33 11.30
C SER A 80 -16.86 12.46 12.10
N PHE A 81 -16.33 11.66 13.01
CA PHE A 81 -17.16 10.98 14.01
C PHE A 81 -17.15 11.82 15.29
N THR A 82 -18.28 12.48 15.56
CA THR A 82 -18.48 13.29 16.77
C THR A 82 -19.31 12.51 17.75
N ALA A 83 -18.70 12.02 18.82
CA ALA A 83 -19.37 11.36 19.94
C ALA A 83 -19.21 12.23 21.20
N GLY A 84 -20.09 13.22 21.36
CA GLY A 84 -20.04 14.16 22.48
C GLY A 84 -18.76 15.01 22.47
N PRO A 85 -18.04 15.17 23.60
CA PRO A 85 -16.84 16.01 23.68
C PRO A 85 -15.62 15.44 22.93
N PHE A 86 -15.74 14.24 22.34
CA PHE A 86 -14.69 13.62 21.57
C PHE A 86 -15.02 13.72 20.08
N SER A 87 -14.21 14.48 19.34
CA SER A 87 -14.22 14.51 17.89
C SER A 87 -13.03 13.75 17.33
N THR A 88 -13.27 12.69 16.56
CA THR A 88 -12.26 12.09 15.70
C THR A 88 -12.49 12.58 14.27
N SER A 89 -11.53 13.33 13.74
CA SER A 89 -11.51 13.73 12.33
C SER A 89 -10.61 12.79 11.56
N GLN A 90 -11.18 12.02 10.62
CA GLN A 90 -10.42 11.25 9.64
C GLN A 90 -10.51 11.96 8.30
N SER A 91 -9.41 12.58 7.85
CA SER A 91 -9.32 13.17 6.52
C SER A 91 -8.88 12.12 5.49
N PHE A 92 -9.68 11.91 4.46
CA PHE A 92 -9.34 11.12 3.29
C PHE A 92 -8.85 12.10 2.20
N GLY A 93 -7.53 12.23 2.01
CA GLY A 93 -6.97 13.20 1.06
C GLY A 93 -7.54 13.04 -0.36
N SER A 94 -7.57 14.13 -1.14
CA SER A 94 -8.25 14.32 -2.45
C SER A 94 -8.13 13.21 -3.52
N ASN A 95 -7.26 12.22 -3.34
CA ASN A 95 -7.10 11.05 -4.21
C ASN A 95 -7.61 9.73 -3.59
N SER A 96 -8.28 9.79 -2.44
CA SER A 96 -8.61 8.61 -1.63
C SER A 96 -9.77 7.77 -2.17
N ASN A 97 -10.58 8.34 -3.08
CA ASN A 97 -11.76 7.69 -3.70
C ASN A 97 -11.60 7.45 -5.21
N ALA A 98 -10.57 8.01 -5.85
CA ALA A 98 -10.11 7.45 -7.12
C ALA A 98 -9.42 6.16 -6.71
N GLY A 99 -9.97 5.00 -7.04
CA GLY A 99 -9.53 3.67 -6.57
C GLY A 99 -8.09 3.27 -6.90
N GLY A 100 -7.24 4.23 -7.27
CA GLY A 100 -5.83 4.03 -7.55
C GLY A 100 -4.96 3.94 -6.30
N VAL A 101 -3.71 3.59 -6.57
CA VAL A 101 -2.73 3.27 -5.55
C VAL A 101 -2.10 4.52 -4.93
N PHE A 102 -1.98 4.54 -3.60
CA PHE A 102 -1.19 5.55 -2.88
C PHE A 102 -0.35 4.94 -1.76
N LEU A 103 0.83 5.54 -1.52
CA LEU A 103 1.73 5.18 -0.43
C LEU A 103 1.40 5.97 0.83
N THR A 104 1.15 5.28 1.95
CA THR A 104 0.98 5.92 3.26
C THR A 104 2.30 6.36 3.88
N ALA A 105 2.23 7.14 4.97
CA ALA A 105 3.41 7.50 5.74
C ALA A 105 4.18 6.28 6.29
N GLU A 106 3.46 5.22 6.68
CA GLU A 106 4.05 3.96 7.14
C GLU A 106 4.77 3.23 6.00
N ASP A 107 4.12 3.10 4.84
CA ASP A 107 4.71 2.48 3.65
C ASP A 107 6.00 3.20 3.24
N LYS A 108 5.97 4.54 3.21
CA LYS A 108 7.14 5.38 2.96
C LYS A 108 8.24 5.20 3.99
N ARG A 109 7.90 4.97 5.27
CA ARG A 109 8.86 4.69 6.35
C ARG A 109 9.54 3.34 6.15
N MET A 110 8.79 2.30 5.78
CA MET A 110 9.33 0.98 5.47
C MET A 110 10.27 1.04 4.24
N LEU A 111 9.82 1.69 3.17
CA LEU A 111 10.60 1.88 1.94
C LEU A 111 11.85 2.77 2.14
N ARG A 112 11.88 3.63 3.16
CA ARG A 112 13.04 4.48 3.47
C ARG A 112 14.29 3.66 3.79
N SER A 113 14.13 2.48 4.40
CA SER A 113 15.23 1.55 4.66
C SER A 113 15.88 1.03 3.37
N VAL A 114 15.11 0.98 2.28
CA VAL A 114 15.52 0.42 0.97
C VAL A 114 16.02 1.51 0.00
N ARG A 115 15.55 2.76 0.17
CA ARG A 115 15.84 3.90 -0.73
C ARG A 115 17.30 4.36 -0.71
N GLY A 116 18.07 3.98 0.31
CA GLY A 116 19.45 4.44 0.47
C GLY A 116 19.51 5.78 1.20
N GLY A 117 19.97 5.71 2.45
CA GLY A 117 20.12 6.87 3.32
C GLY A 117 20.46 6.45 4.74
N ARG A 118 21.75 6.11 4.93
CA ARG A 118 22.42 5.70 6.18
C ARG A 118 22.13 4.28 6.70
N ARG A 119 23.17 3.45 6.61
CA ARG A 119 23.44 2.35 7.53
C ARG A 119 23.41 2.89 8.96
N GLY A 120 22.26 2.82 9.62
CA GLY A 120 22.18 2.89 11.08
C GLY A 120 22.32 1.47 11.61
N ALA A 121 23.56 0.99 11.72
CA ALA A 121 23.83 -0.18 12.54
C ALA A 121 23.44 0.19 13.98
N PHE A 122 22.47 -0.50 14.56
CA PHE A 122 22.24 -0.44 16.01
C PHE A 122 23.09 -1.53 16.64
N THR A 123 24.28 -1.18 17.12
CA THR A 123 25.01 -2.04 18.04
C THR A 123 24.32 -1.95 19.40
N VAL A 124 23.54 -2.98 19.76
CA VAL A 124 23.12 -3.18 21.15
C VAL A 124 24.35 -3.68 21.89
N SER A 125 25.05 -2.78 22.57
CA SER A 125 26.06 -3.18 23.56
C SER A 125 25.29 -3.60 24.81
N LEU A 126 25.15 -4.91 25.02
CA LEU A 126 24.80 -5.46 26.33
C LEU A 126 26.02 -5.24 27.23
N TYR A 127 25.84 -4.45 28.28
CA TYR A 127 26.74 -4.37 29.43
C TYR A 127 26.07 -5.12 30.58
#